data_AF-D5HC01-F1
#
_entry.id   AF-D5HC01-F1
#
_cell.length_a   1.000
_cell.length_b   1.000
_cell.length_c   1.000
_cell.angle_alpha   90.00
_cell.angle_beta   90.00
_cell.angle_gamma   90.00
#
_symmetry.space_group_name_H-M   'P 1'
#
loop_
_entity.id
_entity.type
_entity.pdbx_description
1 polymer ?
#
loop_
_entity_poly.entity_id
_entity_poly.type
_entity_poly.pdbx_seq_one_letter_code
_entity_poly.pdbx_strand_id
1 'polypeptide(L)'
;MSKPENTFQELAGVPVHYDRAPSAGYGTRGIPYTFHCTEPFEATLHAAFEELWAACPLGTAEVITSAGAYVDKSGLHGAGRAFDIDGIFWPDKAFITNQYPSDRRFYLAVESVLRKHLGTVLNYKFDASHQDHFHVSGRGEPGFVPVHESRVLYWQMALTHLFDRPVTVDGLTGPETNGASRALLRALDMAEDDEMSTAGALHRGLDRAWEDLLDAAAERGFRGVAGEAEQTPLQLLEALYATIADELDGQASRKAVESAVTTFAQHPDTDAWLDQFRDAP
;
A
#
# COMPACT_ATOMS: atom_id res chain seq x y z
N MET A 1 -20.73 -8.28 -19.79
CA MET A 1 -19.66 -8.88 -20.62
C MET A 1 -19.63 -10.36 -20.31
N SER A 2 -19.27 -11.23 -21.25
CA SER A 2 -19.19 -12.66 -20.97
C SER A 2 -18.07 -12.92 -19.96
N LYS A 3 -18.30 -13.87 -19.06
CA LYS A 3 -17.28 -14.38 -18.15
C LYS A 3 -16.04 -14.83 -18.94
N PRO A 4 -14.81 -14.46 -18.53
CA PRO A 4 -13.60 -14.98 -19.14
C PRO A 4 -13.51 -16.51 -18.99
N GLU A 5 -13.10 -17.18 -20.05
CA GLU A 5 -12.81 -18.63 -20.04
C GLU A 5 -11.55 -18.95 -19.23
N ASN A 6 -10.59 -18.02 -19.21
CA ASN A 6 -9.33 -18.19 -18.49
C ASN A 6 -9.54 -18.17 -16.97
N THR A 7 -8.80 -19.05 -16.29
CA THR A 7 -8.91 -19.31 -14.85
C THR A 7 -7.56 -19.51 -14.20
N PHE A 8 -7.46 -19.10 -12.95
CA PHE A 8 -6.27 -19.32 -12.13
C PHE A 8 -6.63 -19.65 -10.69
N GLN A 9 -5.73 -20.37 -10.03
CA GLN A 9 -5.78 -20.70 -8.59
C GLN A 9 -4.50 -20.24 -7.86
N GLU A 10 -3.54 -19.72 -8.61
CA GLU A 10 -2.24 -19.28 -8.12
C GLU A 10 -1.74 -18.09 -8.94
N LEU A 11 -0.90 -17.26 -8.33
CA LEU A 11 -0.15 -16.18 -8.98
C LEU A 11 1.30 -16.29 -8.53
N ALA A 12 2.23 -16.36 -9.49
CA ALA A 12 3.66 -16.53 -9.23
C ALA A 12 3.98 -17.66 -8.22
N GLY A 13 3.32 -18.81 -8.38
CA GLY A 13 3.51 -20.00 -7.54
C GLY A 13 2.87 -19.94 -6.14
N VAL A 14 2.13 -18.87 -5.82
CA VAL A 14 1.42 -18.70 -4.55
C VAL A 14 -0.08 -18.88 -4.75
N PRO A 15 -0.77 -19.73 -3.96
CA PRO A 15 -2.20 -19.93 -4.09
C PRO A 15 -2.98 -18.65 -3.79
N VAL A 16 -4.04 -18.43 -4.57
CA VAL A 16 -4.98 -17.33 -4.38
C VAL A 16 -6.27 -17.87 -3.78
N HIS A 17 -6.67 -17.30 -2.65
CA HIS A 17 -7.83 -17.71 -1.88
C HIS A 17 -8.91 -16.62 -1.88
N TYR A 18 -10.15 -17.05 -1.70
CA TYR A 18 -11.29 -16.17 -1.47
C TYR A 18 -11.56 -16.04 0.02
N ASP A 19 -11.61 -14.83 0.56
CA ASP A 19 -11.81 -14.55 2.00
C ASP A 19 -13.09 -13.75 2.27
N ARG A 20 -14.01 -13.64 1.31
CA ARG A 20 -15.34 -13.04 1.54
C ARG A 20 -16.42 -14.08 1.81
N ALA A 21 -16.03 -15.32 2.11
CA ALA A 21 -16.93 -16.39 2.49
C ALA A 21 -17.27 -16.33 3.99
N PRO A 22 -18.52 -16.63 4.41
CA PRO A 22 -18.88 -16.62 5.83
C PRO A 22 -18.03 -17.54 6.72
N SER A 23 -17.48 -18.63 6.16
CA SER A 23 -16.66 -19.61 6.88
C SER A 23 -15.17 -19.26 6.96
N ALA A 24 -14.71 -18.28 6.20
CA ALA A 24 -13.33 -17.79 6.17
C ALA A 24 -13.37 -16.34 5.69
N GLY A 25 -13.68 -15.44 6.63
CA GLY A 25 -13.94 -14.03 6.37
C GLY A 25 -12.67 -13.20 6.17
N TYR A 26 -12.90 -11.92 5.86
CA TYR A 26 -11.85 -10.96 5.58
C TYR A 26 -10.77 -10.93 6.67
N GLY A 27 -9.51 -10.83 6.25
CA GLY A 27 -8.35 -10.81 7.15
C GLY A 27 -7.93 -12.19 7.67
N THR A 28 -8.53 -13.27 7.14
CA THR A 28 -8.06 -14.65 7.35
C THR A 28 -7.33 -15.15 6.09
N ARG A 29 -6.76 -16.36 6.13
CA ARG A 29 -6.17 -17.01 4.94
C ARG A 29 -7.19 -17.42 3.87
N GLY A 30 -8.48 -17.14 4.06
CA GLY A 30 -9.53 -17.49 3.10
C GLY A 30 -9.67 -18.99 2.85
N ILE A 31 -10.25 -19.33 1.70
CA ILE A 31 -10.39 -20.70 1.20
C ILE A 31 -9.91 -20.80 -0.26
N PRO A 32 -9.40 -21.96 -0.70
CA PRO A 32 -9.05 -22.20 -2.10
C PRO A 32 -10.19 -21.81 -3.04
N TYR A 33 -9.86 -21.10 -4.11
CA TYR A 33 -10.85 -20.61 -5.08
C TYR A 33 -10.27 -20.58 -6.50
N THR A 34 -11.14 -20.75 -7.49
CA THR A 34 -10.77 -20.61 -8.91
C THR A 34 -11.28 -19.27 -9.42
N PHE A 35 -10.37 -18.32 -9.61
CA PHE A 35 -10.68 -17.00 -10.13
C PHE A 35 -10.74 -17.01 -11.65
N HIS A 36 -11.44 -16.01 -12.20
CA HIS A 36 -11.55 -15.81 -13.64
C HIS A 36 -11.08 -14.40 -14.00
N CYS A 37 -10.21 -14.29 -14.99
CA CYS A 37 -9.81 -13.02 -15.58
C CYS A 37 -9.32 -13.25 -17.02
N THR A 38 -9.06 -12.20 -17.77
CA THR A 38 -8.44 -12.35 -19.11
C THR A 38 -6.99 -12.81 -18.97
N GLU A 39 -6.53 -13.71 -19.84
CA GLU A 39 -5.14 -14.21 -19.85
C GLU A 39 -4.07 -13.09 -19.85
N PRO A 40 -4.19 -11.98 -20.62
CA PRO A 40 -3.21 -10.90 -20.54
C PRO A 40 -3.16 -10.22 -19.17
N PHE A 41 -4.29 -10.14 -18.47
CA PHE A 41 -4.34 -9.52 -17.15
C PHE A 41 -3.79 -10.47 -16.07
N GLU A 42 -4.03 -11.77 -16.18
CA GLU A 42 -3.37 -12.77 -15.33
C GLU A 42 -1.84 -12.68 -15.48
N ALA A 43 -1.33 -12.55 -16.70
CA ALA A 43 0.10 -12.40 -16.94
C ALA A 43 0.68 -11.15 -16.26
N THR A 44 -0.06 -10.02 -16.28
CA THR A 44 0.33 -8.80 -15.53
C THR A 44 0.35 -9.04 -14.02
N LEU A 45 -0.67 -9.71 -13.47
CA LEU A 45 -0.70 -10.05 -12.04
C LEU A 45 0.45 -10.97 -11.67
N HIS A 46 0.72 -11.98 -12.49
CA HIS A 46 1.81 -12.93 -12.28
C HIS A 46 3.16 -12.20 -12.20
N ALA A 47 3.46 -11.32 -13.17
CA ALA A 47 4.69 -10.54 -13.16
C ALA A 47 4.79 -9.62 -11.92
N ALA A 48 3.69 -8.98 -11.53
CA ALA A 48 3.65 -8.12 -10.35
C ALA A 48 3.93 -8.89 -9.05
N PHE A 49 3.36 -10.09 -8.89
CA PHE A 49 3.61 -10.92 -7.71
C PHE A 49 4.98 -11.59 -7.73
N GLU A 50 5.48 -12.00 -8.90
CA GLU A 50 6.85 -12.52 -9.04
C GLU A 50 7.87 -11.47 -8.57
N GLU A 51 7.69 -10.21 -9.00
CA GLU A 51 8.55 -9.13 -8.53
C GLU A 51 8.35 -8.82 -7.05
N LEU A 52 7.12 -8.89 -6.53
CA LEU A 52 6.86 -8.72 -5.10
C LEU A 52 7.59 -9.76 -4.25
N TRP A 53 7.65 -11.02 -4.69
CA TRP A 53 8.41 -12.06 -4.00
C TRP A 53 9.91 -11.82 -4.04
N ALA A 54 10.42 -11.25 -5.13
CA ALA A 54 11.83 -10.90 -5.26
C ALA A 54 12.22 -9.68 -4.39
N ALA A 55 11.33 -8.69 -4.28
CA ALA A 55 11.59 -7.44 -3.55
C ALA A 55 11.29 -7.55 -2.05
N CYS A 56 10.28 -8.34 -1.66
CA CYS A 56 9.89 -8.47 -0.26
C CYS A 56 10.93 -9.31 0.51
N PRO A 57 11.49 -8.82 1.62
CA PRO A 57 12.53 -9.52 2.37
C PRO A 57 12.02 -10.75 3.13
N LEU A 58 10.69 -10.94 3.20
CA LEU A 58 10.07 -12.17 3.69
C LEU A 58 10.02 -13.28 2.63
N GLY A 59 10.46 -12.99 1.40
CA GLY A 59 10.43 -13.90 0.26
C GLY A 59 9.01 -14.19 -0.22
N THR A 60 8.81 -15.39 -0.75
CA THR A 60 7.53 -15.86 -1.30
C THR A 60 6.51 -16.09 -0.18
N ALA A 61 5.31 -15.52 -0.34
CA ALA A 61 4.21 -15.74 0.59
C ALA A 61 3.61 -17.16 0.47
N GLU A 62 2.81 -17.56 1.45
CA GLU A 62 2.07 -18.82 1.42
C GLU A 62 0.68 -18.68 0.79
N VAL A 63 0.03 -17.51 0.91
CA VAL A 63 -1.33 -17.26 0.41
C VAL A 63 -1.51 -15.79 0.01
N ILE A 64 -2.21 -15.55 -1.09
CA ILE A 64 -2.83 -14.25 -1.45
C ILE A 64 -4.35 -14.37 -1.22
N THR A 65 -4.99 -13.40 -0.56
CA THR A 65 -6.45 -13.37 -0.44
C THR A 65 -7.09 -12.26 -1.26
N SER A 66 -8.31 -12.51 -1.72
CA SER A 66 -9.00 -11.64 -2.67
C SER A 66 -10.52 -11.67 -2.53
N ALA A 67 -11.14 -10.52 -2.76
CA ALA A 67 -12.58 -10.36 -2.91
C ALA A 67 -13.09 -10.77 -4.31
N GLY A 68 -12.21 -10.93 -5.29
CA GLY A 68 -12.61 -11.28 -6.66
C GLY A 68 -11.71 -10.72 -7.76
N ALA A 69 -11.73 -11.43 -8.90
CA ALA A 69 -11.19 -10.95 -10.18
C ALA A 69 -12.33 -10.60 -11.15
N TYR A 70 -13.20 -11.57 -11.44
CA TYR A 70 -14.41 -11.38 -12.23
C TYR A 70 -15.68 -11.35 -11.36
N VAL A 71 -16.56 -10.39 -11.66
CA VAL A 71 -17.91 -10.30 -11.11
C VAL A 71 -18.83 -9.93 -12.26
N ASP A 72 -20.00 -10.57 -12.38
CA ASP A 72 -20.98 -10.27 -13.45
C ASP A 72 -21.68 -8.92 -13.23
N LYS A 73 -20.91 -7.85 -13.45
CA LYS A 73 -21.31 -6.44 -13.32
C LYS A 73 -20.68 -5.63 -14.46
N SER A 74 -21.03 -4.35 -14.57
CA SER A 74 -20.32 -3.43 -15.45
C SER A 74 -18.92 -3.09 -14.90
N GLY A 75 -18.04 -2.58 -15.77
CA GLY A 75 -16.68 -2.16 -15.37
C GLY A 75 -15.63 -3.26 -15.50
N LEU A 76 -14.46 -3.04 -14.88
CA LEU A 76 -13.25 -3.83 -15.13
C LEU A 76 -13.31 -5.24 -14.53
N HIS A 77 -13.97 -5.44 -13.38
CA HIS A 77 -14.27 -6.80 -12.90
C HIS A 77 -15.17 -7.55 -13.89
N GLY A 78 -16.20 -6.90 -14.42
CA GLY A 78 -17.04 -7.48 -15.47
C GLY A 78 -16.30 -7.84 -16.74
N ALA A 79 -15.19 -7.14 -17.02
CA ALA A 79 -14.30 -7.43 -18.13
C ALA A 79 -13.23 -8.49 -17.80
N GLY A 80 -13.13 -8.94 -16.55
CA GLY A 80 -12.01 -9.78 -16.10
C GLY A 80 -10.65 -9.07 -16.16
N ARG A 81 -10.62 -7.77 -15.93
CA ARG A 81 -9.42 -6.90 -16.00
C ARG A 81 -9.18 -6.12 -14.71
N ALA A 82 -9.72 -6.61 -13.60
CA ALA A 82 -9.47 -6.10 -12.27
C ALA A 82 -9.34 -7.27 -11.28
N PHE A 83 -8.68 -7.00 -10.17
CA PHE A 83 -8.46 -7.93 -9.08
C PHE A 83 -8.38 -7.16 -7.78
N ASP A 84 -9.08 -7.64 -6.75
CA ASP A 84 -9.05 -7.04 -5.43
C ASP A 84 -8.10 -7.84 -4.54
N ILE A 85 -7.07 -7.21 -3.99
CA ILE A 85 -6.11 -7.84 -3.08
C ILE A 85 -6.52 -7.46 -1.66
N ASP A 86 -6.93 -8.42 -0.87
CA ASP A 86 -7.40 -8.20 0.51
C ASP A 86 -6.26 -8.35 1.50
N GLY A 87 -5.40 -9.35 1.29
CA GLY A 87 -4.24 -9.62 2.12
C GLY A 87 -3.24 -10.59 1.49
N ILE A 88 -2.07 -10.69 2.12
CA ILE A 88 -0.96 -11.58 1.75
C ILE A 88 -0.37 -12.17 3.03
N PHE A 89 -0.17 -13.48 3.06
CA PHE A 89 0.20 -14.21 4.28
C PHE A 89 1.52 -14.95 4.09
N TRP A 90 2.52 -14.57 4.89
CA TRP A 90 3.76 -15.31 5.12
C TRP A 90 3.61 -16.19 6.38
N PRO A 91 4.60 -17.03 6.72
CA PRO A 91 4.59 -17.81 7.96
C PRO A 91 4.41 -16.94 9.21
N ASP A 92 5.15 -15.83 9.29
CA ASP A 92 5.25 -15.00 10.50
C ASP A 92 4.70 -13.57 10.32
N LYS A 93 4.16 -13.22 9.15
CA LYS A 93 3.52 -11.91 8.90
C LYS A 93 2.24 -12.07 8.09
N ALA A 94 1.19 -11.37 8.51
CA ALA A 94 0.03 -11.11 7.69
C ALA A 94 0.05 -9.64 7.23
N PHE A 95 -0.11 -9.43 5.95
CA PHE A 95 -0.46 -8.15 5.37
C PHE A 95 -1.96 -8.13 5.12
N ILE A 96 -2.69 -7.21 5.76
CA ILE A 96 -4.13 -7.03 5.57
C ILE A 96 -4.33 -5.55 5.20
N THR A 97 -4.97 -5.29 4.08
CA THR A 97 -5.01 -3.95 3.48
C THR A 97 -5.70 -2.90 4.34
N ASN A 98 -6.74 -3.25 5.12
CA ASN A 98 -7.36 -2.31 6.06
C ASN A 98 -6.50 -1.96 7.28
N GLN A 99 -5.37 -2.66 7.48
CA GLN A 99 -4.39 -2.33 8.51
C GLN A 99 -3.40 -1.27 8.03
N TYR A 100 -3.66 -0.60 6.91
CA TYR A 100 -2.87 0.56 6.45
C TYR A 100 -2.53 1.52 7.60
N PRO A 101 -3.45 1.95 8.50
CA PRO A 101 -3.10 2.91 9.56
C PRO A 101 -2.06 2.41 10.57
N SER A 102 -1.79 1.11 10.66
CA SER A 102 -0.77 0.52 11.54
C SER A 102 0.42 -0.08 10.78
N ASP A 103 0.29 -0.36 9.48
CA ASP A 103 1.32 -0.99 8.64
C ASP A 103 1.68 -0.15 7.40
N ARG A 104 1.59 1.19 7.51
CA ARG A 104 1.73 2.14 6.37
C ARG A 104 2.97 1.88 5.51
N ARG A 105 4.12 1.59 6.13
CA ARG A 105 5.39 1.42 5.42
C ARG A 105 5.38 0.16 4.55
N PHE A 106 4.98 -0.98 5.12
CA PHE A 106 4.88 -2.23 4.39
C PHE A 106 3.78 -2.17 3.32
N TYR A 107 2.64 -1.58 3.67
CA TYR A 107 1.53 -1.34 2.74
C TYR A 107 1.98 -0.58 1.50
N LEU A 108 2.70 0.53 1.69
CA LEU A 108 3.21 1.34 0.58
C LEU A 108 4.32 0.63 -0.18
N ALA A 109 5.13 -0.22 0.46
CA ALA A 109 6.12 -1.04 -0.25
C ALA A 109 5.47 -2.05 -1.19
N VAL A 110 4.44 -2.77 -0.72
CA VAL A 110 3.64 -3.68 -1.56
C VAL A 110 3.02 -2.90 -2.73
N GLU A 111 2.37 -1.77 -2.45
CA GLU A 111 1.78 -0.92 -3.49
C GLU A 111 2.82 -0.42 -4.50
N SER A 112 4.03 -0.10 -4.05
CA SER A 112 5.11 0.38 -4.91
C SER A 112 5.49 -0.66 -5.96
N VAL A 113 5.63 -1.94 -5.55
CA VAL A 113 5.92 -3.02 -6.49
C VAL A 113 4.76 -3.24 -7.47
N LEU A 114 3.52 -3.26 -6.98
CA LEU A 114 2.34 -3.41 -7.84
C LEU A 114 2.27 -2.31 -8.92
N ARG A 115 2.61 -1.07 -8.56
CA ARG A 115 2.58 0.09 -9.48
C ARG A 115 3.64 0.08 -10.58
N LYS A 116 4.64 -0.79 -10.50
CA LYS A 116 5.57 -1.04 -11.61
C LYS A 116 4.88 -1.73 -12.79
N HIS A 117 3.84 -2.52 -12.50
CA HIS A 117 3.09 -3.31 -13.48
C HIS A 117 1.70 -2.75 -13.76
N LEU A 118 1.11 -2.02 -12.81
CA LEU A 118 -0.28 -1.61 -12.84
C LEU A 118 -0.42 -0.08 -12.77
N GLY A 119 -0.96 0.53 -13.82
CA GLY A 119 -1.20 1.96 -13.86
C GLY A 119 -2.34 2.43 -12.94
N THR A 120 -3.23 1.54 -12.49
CA THR A 120 -4.32 1.86 -11.57
C THR A 120 -4.31 0.91 -10.38
N VAL A 121 -4.08 1.47 -9.20
CA VAL A 121 -4.23 0.81 -7.90
C VAL A 121 -5.06 1.73 -7.01
N LEU A 122 -6.28 1.36 -6.67
CA LEU A 122 -7.10 2.11 -5.71
C LEU A 122 -6.79 1.57 -4.32
N ASN A 123 -6.33 2.46 -3.44
CA ASN A 123 -5.79 2.10 -2.13
C ASN A 123 -6.66 2.67 -1.01
N TYR A 124 -6.20 2.52 0.24
CA TYR A 124 -6.93 2.89 1.45
C TYR A 124 -7.41 4.34 1.46
N LYS A 125 -6.64 5.26 0.86
CA LYS A 125 -6.95 6.69 0.83
C LYS A 125 -7.76 7.11 -0.41
N PHE A 126 -8.12 6.18 -1.30
CA PHE A 126 -8.91 6.51 -2.49
C PHE A 126 -10.36 6.85 -2.13
N ASP A 127 -11.08 5.92 -1.50
CA ASP A 127 -12.40 6.17 -0.93
C ASP A 127 -12.76 5.08 0.10
N ALA A 128 -13.90 5.24 0.78
CA ALA A 128 -14.37 4.32 1.80
C ALA A 128 -14.61 2.88 1.28
N SER A 129 -14.87 2.70 -0.01
CA SER A 129 -15.08 1.37 -0.59
C SER A 129 -13.79 0.60 -0.86
N HIS A 130 -12.64 1.27 -0.87
CA HIS A 130 -11.32 0.66 -1.11
C HIS A 130 -10.44 0.68 0.15
N GLN A 131 -11.00 1.00 1.32
CA GLN A 131 -10.28 0.96 2.59
C GLN A 131 -9.89 -0.47 3.02
N ASP A 132 -10.50 -1.50 2.45
CA ASP A 132 -10.27 -2.88 2.84
C ASP A 132 -9.65 -3.74 1.73
N HIS A 133 -9.17 -3.14 0.64
CA HIS A 133 -8.46 -3.88 -0.42
C HIS A 133 -7.66 -2.94 -1.32
N PHE A 134 -6.67 -3.50 -2.02
CA PHE A 134 -6.16 -2.86 -3.24
C PHE A 134 -7.03 -3.29 -4.41
N HIS A 135 -7.71 -2.36 -5.07
CA HIS A 135 -8.28 -2.62 -6.38
C HIS A 135 -7.22 -2.37 -7.45
N VAL A 136 -6.67 -3.44 -8.03
CA VAL A 136 -5.74 -3.35 -9.15
C VAL A 136 -6.45 -3.62 -10.46
N SER A 137 -6.09 -2.91 -11.51
CA SER A 137 -6.71 -3.14 -12.81
C SER A 137 -5.80 -2.85 -13.99
N GLY A 138 -6.09 -3.50 -15.12
CA GLY A 138 -5.39 -3.28 -16.39
C GLY A 138 -5.75 -1.96 -17.07
N ARG A 139 -6.13 -0.93 -16.30
CA ARG A 139 -6.48 0.41 -16.81
C ARG A 139 -5.27 1.33 -16.71
N GLY A 140 -4.84 1.81 -17.87
CA GLY A 140 -3.72 2.74 -17.98
C GLY A 140 -2.37 2.04 -17.80
N GLU A 141 -1.37 2.54 -18.51
CA GLU A 141 0.02 2.06 -18.41
C GLU A 141 0.65 2.51 -17.08
N PRO A 142 1.63 1.76 -16.54
CA PRO A 142 2.49 2.23 -15.44
C PRO A 142 3.13 3.59 -15.75
N GLY A 143 3.46 4.36 -14.71
CA GLY A 143 4.04 5.70 -14.84
C GLY A 143 3.35 6.76 -13.98
N PHE A 144 3.90 7.96 -13.91
CA PHE A 144 3.31 9.06 -13.16
C PHE A 144 2.36 9.88 -14.05
N VAL A 145 1.09 9.99 -13.65
CA VAL A 145 0.11 10.84 -14.33
C VAL A 145 -0.49 11.84 -13.33
N PRO A 146 -0.17 13.15 -13.45
CA PRO A 146 -0.46 14.16 -12.42
C PRO A 146 -1.96 14.48 -12.25
N VAL A 147 -2.81 14.02 -13.18
CA VAL A 147 -4.27 14.18 -13.15
C VAL A 147 -4.99 12.89 -12.74
N HIS A 148 -4.26 11.82 -12.48
CA HIS A 148 -4.84 10.53 -12.11
C HIS A 148 -4.80 10.37 -10.58
N GLU A 149 -5.94 10.65 -9.93
CA GLU A 149 -6.09 10.70 -8.47
C GLU A 149 -5.41 9.54 -7.72
N SER A 150 -5.65 8.29 -8.12
CA SER A 150 -5.02 7.13 -7.46
C SER A 150 -3.48 7.17 -7.50
N ARG A 151 -2.87 7.70 -8.58
CA ARG A 151 -1.41 7.79 -8.69
C ARG A 151 -0.87 8.94 -7.83
N VAL A 152 -1.60 10.05 -7.79
CA VAL A 152 -1.24 11.22 -6.99
C VAL A 152 -1.37 10.90 -5.50
N LEU A 153 -2.45 10.24 -5.07
CA LEU A 153 -2.64 9.80 -3.69
C LEU A 153 -1.50 8.93 -3.20
N TYR A 154 -1.16 7.88 -3.96
CA TYR A 154 -0.02 7.03 -3.63
C TYR A 154 1.27 7.85 -3.54
N TRP A 155 1.53 8.74 -4.50
CA TRP A 155 2.76 9.52 -4.50
C TRP A 155 2.86 10.45 -3.28
N GLN A 156 1.76 11.11 -2.91
CA GLN A 156 1.68 11.92 -1.70
C GLN A 156 1.88 11.07 -0.44
N MET A 157 1.30 9.87 -0.37
CA MET A 157 1.50 8.93 0.75
C MET A 157 2.96 8.47 0.84
N ALA A 158 3.59 8.12 -0.29
CA ALA A 158 4.99 7.72 -0.34
C ALA A 158 5.91 8.87 0.10
N LEU A 159 5.71 10.09 -0.41
CA LEU A 159 6.44 11.28 0.02
C LEU A 159 6.37 11.46 1.54
N THR A 160 5.17 11.37 2.11
CA THR A 160 4.93 11.60 3.54
C THR A 160 5.48 10.48 4.43
N HIS A 161 5.26 9.21 4.08
CA HIS A 161 5.49 8.09 4.99
C HIS A 161 6.76 7.28 4.69
N LEU A 162 7.32 7.40 3.49
CA LEU A 162 8.54 6.69 3.09
C LEU A 162 9.73 7.63 2.91
N PHE A 163 9.51 8.85 2.40
CA PHE A 163 10.59 9.77 2.07
C PHE A 163 10.74 10.96 3.03
N ASP A 164 9.99 10.99 4.14
CA ASP A 164 10.03 12.04 5.17
C ASP A 164 9.83 13.46 4.60
N ARG A 165 8.97 13.56 3.58
CA ARG A 165 8.59 14.81 2.91
C ARG A 165 7.08 14.99 3.03
N PRO A 166 6.58 15.34 4.22
CA PRO A 166 5.14 15.41 4.47
C PRO A 166 4.48 16.42 3.53
N VAL A 167 3.40 15.96 2.92
CA VAL A 167 2.49 16.76 2.09
C VAL A 167 1.04 16.40 2.43
N THR A 168 0.11 17.30 2.13
CA THR A 168 -1.31 16.98 2.17
C THR A 168 -1.61 15.82 1.20
N VAL A 169 -2.31 14.80 1.68
CA VAL A 169 -2.75 13.64 0.87
C VAL A 169 -4.19 13.87 0.43
N ASP A 170 -4.37 14.50 -0.72
CA ASP A 170 -5.66 14.93 -1.28
C ASP A 170 -5.91 14.48 -2.73
N GLY A 171 -4.95 13.80 -3.35
CA GLY A 171 -5.04 13.33 -4.73
C GLY A 171 -4.88 14.44 -5.78
N LEU A 172 -4.51 15.65 -5.39
CA LEU A 172 -4.33 16.80 -6.27
C LEU A 172 -2.86 17.20 -6.39
N THR A 173 -2.36 17.30 -7.62
CA THR A 173 -0.99 17.77 -7.85
C THR A 173 -0.92 19.29 -7.68
N GLY A 174 -0.40 19.75 -6.54
CA GLY A 174 -0.27 21.17 -6.20
C GLY A 174 1.17 21.64 -5.90
N PRO A 175 1.36 22.92 -5.50
CA PRO A 175 2.66 23.47 -5.14
C PRO A 175 3.40 22.69 -4.06
N GLU A 176 2.67 22.16 -3.06
CA GLU A 176 3.23 21.37 -1.96
C GLU A 176 3.82 20.04 -2.47
N THR A 177 3.01 19.22 -3.15
CA THR A 177 3.44 17.97 -3.79
C THR A 177 4.59 18.20 -4.77
N ASN A 178 4.53 19.28 -5.57
CA ASN A 178 5.57 19.61 -6.53
C ASN A 178 6.88 20.06 -5.86
N GLY A 179 6.81 20.78 -4.75
CA GLY A 179 7.97 21.18 -3.97
C GLY A 179 8.68 19.97 -3.37
N ALA A 180 7.92 19.09 -2.71
CA ALA A 180 8.42 17.84 -2.14
C ALA A 180 9.04 16.93 -3.21
N SER A 181 8.38 16.80 -4.36
CA SER A 181 8.85 16.00 -5.50
C SER A 181 10.20 16.49 -6.05
N ARG A 182 10.36 17.81 -6.26
CA ARG A 182 11.64 18.39 -6.71
C ARG A 182 12.76 18.11 -5.72
N ALA A 183 12.47 18.34 -4.44
CA ALA A 183 13.46 18.14 -3.39
C ALA A 183 13.87 16.67 -3.28
N LEU A 184 12.94 15.73 -3.50
CA LEU A 184 13.25 14.29 -3.53
C LEU A 184 14.10 13.92 -4.75
N LEU A 185 13.69 14.31 -5.95
CA LEU A 185 14.44 14.01 -7.18
C LEU A 185 15.88 14.55 -7.10
N ARG A 186 16.09 15.75 -6.57
CA ARG A 186 17.43 16.27 -6.27
C ARG A 186 18.19 15.43 -5.25
N ALA A 187 17.54 15.06 -4.15
CA ALA A 187 18.19 14.30 -3.08
C ALA A 187 18.58 12.88 -3.52
N LEU A 188 17.92 12.33 -4.54
CA LEU A 188 18.22 11.04 -5.14
C LEU A 188 19.08 11.15 -6.40
N ASP A 189 19.54 12.35 -6.79
CA ASP A 189 20.33 12.58 -8.01
C ASP A 189 19.63 12.11 -9.30
N MET A 190 18.29 12.22 -9.33
CA MET A 190 17.45 11.75 -10.45
C MET A 190 17.06 12.85 -11.43
N ALA A 191 17.20 14.13 -11.04
CA ALA A 191 16.97 15.27 -11.92
C ALA A 191 17.62 16.55 -11.36
N GLU A 192 18.10 17.38 -12.27
CA GLU A 192 18.64 18.72 -11.96
C GLU A 192 17.54 19.80 -11.93
N ASP A 193 17.87 20.98 -11.38
CA ASP A 193 16.90 22.06 -11.19
C ASP A 193 16.32 22.62 -12.50
N ASP A 194 17.11 22.68 -13.57
CA ASP A 194 16.67 23.17 -14.88
C ASP A 194 15.69 22.19 -15.55
N GLU A 195 15.88 20.89 -15.36
CA GLU A 195 14.96 19.83 -15.80
C GLU A 195 13.60 19.85 -15.09
N MET A 196 13.51 20.53 -13.94
CA MET A 196 12.29 20.65 -13.12
C MET A 196 11.77 22.09 -12.99
N SER A 197 12.25 22.98 -13.86
CA SER A 197 12.00 24.44 -13.84
C SER A 197 10.52 24.84 -13.97
N THR A 198 9.67 23.96 -14.50
CA THR A 198 8.20 24.15 -14.57
C THR A 198 7.47 22.93 -14.04
N ALA A 199 6.18 23.07 -13.69
CA ALA A 199 5.38 21.92 -13.25
C ALA A 199 5.32 20.83 -14.34
N GLY A 200 5.13 21.21 -15.62
CA GLY A 200 5.12 20.25 -16.72
C GLY A 200 6.46 19.54 -16.92
N ALA A 201 7.58 20.24 -16.70
CA ALA A 201 8.91 19.63 -16.77
C ALA A 201 9.13 18.64 -15.61
N LEU A 202 8.75 19.03 -14.38
CA LEU A 202 8.75 18.17 -13.21
C LEU A 202 7.93 16.90 -13.43
N HIS A 203 6.69 17.00 -13.93
CA HIS A 203 5.84 15.81 -14.13
C HIS A 203 6.46 14.83 -15.15
N ARG A 204 7.11 15.33 -16.21
CA ARG A 204 7.88 14.48 -17.13
C ARG A 204 9.12 13.89 -16.47
N GLY A 205 9.75 14.60 -15.53
CA GLY A 205 10.86 14.07 -14.74
C GLY A 205 10.40 12.92 -13.84
N LEU A 206 9.30 13.13 -13.10
CA LEU A 206 8.67 12.10 -12.27
C LEU A 206 8.27 10.86 -13.06
N ASP A 207 7.69 11.04 -14.25
CA ASP A 207 7.30 9.92 -15.11
C ASP A 207 8.52 9.14 -15.63
N ARG A 208 9.59 9.84 -16.04
CA ARG A 208 10.85 9.19 -16.44
C ARG A 208 11.50 8.41 -15.30
N ALA A 209 11.50 8.96 -14.09
CA ALA A 209 12.11 8.36 -12.90
C ALA A 209 11.15 7.43 -12.14
N TRP A 210 9.96 7.16 -12.67
CA TRP A 210 8.88 6.53 -11.90
C TRP A 210 9.28 5.16 -11.37
N GLU A 211 9.88 4.32 -12.22
CA GLU A 211 10.31 2.98 -11.84
C GLU A 211 11.36 3.02 -10.71
N ASP A 212 12.40 3.86 -10.85
CA ASP A 212 13.45 4.02 -9.83
C ASP A 212 12.88 4.59 -8.51
N LEU A 213 11.89 5.47 -8.58
CA LEU A 213 11.19 6.01 -7.41
C LEU A 213 10.37 4.93 -6.70
N LEU A 214 9.71 4.04 -7.44
CA LEU A 214 8.99 2.90 -6.89
C LEU A 214 9.95 1.91 -6.21
N ASP A 215 11.11 1.65 -6.81
CA ASP A 215 12.15 0.80 -6.20
C ASP A 215 12.67 1.41 -4.89
N ALA A 216 12.98 2.71 -4.91
CA ALA A 216 13.44 3.43 -3.74
C ALA A 216 12.37 3.52 -2.62
N ALA A 217 11.08 3.50 -2.98
CA ALA A 217 9.98 3.43 -2.02
C ALA A 217 9.80 2.01 -1.46
N ALA A 218 9.84 0.99 -2.31
CA ALA A 218 9.75 -0.42 -1.90
C ALA A 218 10.89 -0.77 -0.93
N GLU A 219 12.14 -0.42 -1.25
CA GLU A 219 13.29 -0.66 -0.37
C GLU A 219 13.13 0.01 1.00
N ARG A 220 12.67 1.27 1.02
CA ARG A 220 12.45 1.99 2.28
C ARG A 220 11.30 1.40 3.10
N GLY A 221 10.20 1.01 2.46
CA GLY A 221 9.02 0.49 3.14
C GLY A 221 9.20 -0.95 3.62
N PHE A 222 10.03 -1.75 2.95
CA PHE A 222 10.41 -3.10 3.39
C PHE A 222 11.56 -3.15 4.39
N ARG A 223 12.25 -2.04 4.64
CA ARG A 223 13.34 -1.98 5.63
C ARG A 223 12.82 -2.35 7.03
N GLY A 224 13.52 -3.26 7.71
CA GLY A 224 13.20 -3.71 9.07
C GLY A 224 12.36 -4.99 9.12
N VAL A 225 11.66 -5.34 8.04
CA VAL A 225 10.68 -6.43 8.05
C VAL A 225 11.30 -7.82 8.29
N ALA A 226 12.46 -8.11 7.68
CA ALA A 226 13.15 -9.37 7.93
C ALA A 226 13.97 -9.28 9.22
N GLY A 227 13.56 -10.07 10.22
CA GLY A 227 14.21 -10.10 11.53
C GLY A 227 13.63 -9.12 12.55
N GLU A 228 12.49 -8.48 12.26
CA GLU A 228 11.72 -7.73 13.25
C GLU A 228 11.32 -8.70 14.37
N ALA A 229 11.96 -8.54 15.53
CA ALA A 229 11.35 -8.92 16.79
C ALA A 229 9.94 -8.34 16.81
N GLU A 230 8.97 -9.09 17.34
CA GLU A 230 7.60 -8.64 17.59
C GLU A 230 7.60 -7.16 17.98
N GLN A 231 6.83 -6.31 17.27
CA GLN A 231 6.83 -4.86 17.50
C GLN A 231 6.80 -4.58 18.99
N THR A 232 7.77 -3.82 19.49
CA THR A 232 7.82 -3.52 20.91
C THR A 232 6.53 -2.79 21.31
N PRO A 233 6.09 -2.92 22.56
CA PRO A 233 4.97 -2.14 23.07
C PRO A 233 5.07 -0.63 22.82
N LEU A 234 6.30 -0.08 22.77
CA LEU A 234 6.53 1.33 22.45
C LEU A 234 6.20 1.64 20.99
N GLN A 235 6.67 0.81 20.05
CA GLN A 235 6.36 0.94 18.63
C GLN A 235 4.86 0.77 18.36
N LEU A 236 4.19 -0.15 19.05
CA LEU A 236 2.74 -0.32 18.98
C LEU A 236 1.99 0.93 19.47
N LEU A 237 2.48 1.56 20.55
CA LEU A 237 1.88 2.79 21.09
C LEU A 237 2.08 3.98 20.13
N GLU A 238 3.26 4.12 19.52
CA GLU A 238 3.53 5.13 18.50
C GLU A 238 2.63 4.95 17.28
N ALA A 239 2.49 3.71 16.80
CA ALA A 239 1.58 3.37 15.72
C ALA A 239 0.13 3.75 16.08
N LEU A 240 -0.31 3.48 17.32
CA LEU A 240 -1.64 3.85 17.80
C LEU A 240 -1.87 5.37 17.79
N TYR A 241 -0.90 6.18 18.23
CA TYR A 241 -1.02 7.65 18.13
C TYR A 241 -1.13 8.11 16.67
N ALA A 242 -0.32 7.56 15.78
CA ALA A 242 -0.38 7.88 14.36
C ALA A 242 -1.72 7.47 13.74
N THR A 243 -2.28 6.31 14.12
CA THR A 243 -3.62 5.88 13.70
C THR A 243 -4.69 6.85 14.20
N ILE A 244 -4.65 7.26 15.47
CA ILE A 244 -5.63 8.20 16.03
C ILE A 244 -5.55 9.56 15.33
N ALA A 245 -4.34 10.06 15.08
CA ALA A 245 -4.13 11.35 14.45
C ALA A 245 -4.76 11.42 13.05
N ASP A 246 -4.64 10.35 12.27
CA ASP A 246 -5.15 10.26 10.91
C ASP A 246 -6.64 9.94 10.88
N GLU A 247 -7.06 8.88 11.57
CA GLU A 247 -8.42 8.32 11.42
C GLU A 247 -9.47 9.15 12.18
N LEU A 248 -9.05 9.87 13.23
CA LEU A 248 -9.92 10.79 13.95
C LEU A 248 -9.69 12.25 13.55
N ASP A 249 -9.02 12.53 12.45
CA ASP A 249 -8.84 13.92 12.03
C ASP A 249 -10.18 14.63 11.80
N GLY A 250 -10.29 15.86 12.31
CA GLY A 250 -11.54 16.62 12.34
C GLY A 250 -12.66 16.06 13.22
N GLN A 251 -12.51 14.88 13.84
CA GLN A 251 -13.53 14.29 14.71
C GLN A 251 -13.53 14.95 16.09
N ALA A 252 -14.72 15.25 16.61
CA ALA A 252 -14.86 15.83 17.96
C ALA A 252 -14.33 14.91 19.07
N SER A 253 -14.29 13.60 18.83
CA SER A 253 -13.80 12.59 19.77
C SER A 253 -12.28 12.49 19.83
N ARG A 254 -11.54 13.00 18.83
CA ARG A 254 -10.08 12.83 18.70
C ARG A 254 -9.34 13.16 19.99
N LYS A 255 -9.54 14.37 20.52
CA LYS A 255 -8.87 14.85 21.73
C LYS A 255 -9.16 13.98 22.95
N ALA A 256 -10.38 13.46 23.08
CA ALA A 256 -10.76 12.61 24.20
C ALA A 256 -10.05 11.24 24.09
N VAL A 257 -9.98 10.67 22.90
CA VAL A 257 -9.29 9.39 22.63
C VAL A 257 -7.78 9.54 22.81
N GLU A 258 -7.15 10.56 22.20
CA GLU A 258 -5.71 10.86 22.37
C GLU A 258 -5.35 11.06 23.84
N SER A 259 -6.18 11.79 24.60
CA SER A 259 -5.97 12.02 26.04
C SER A 259 -6.08 10.73 26.86
N ALA A 260 -7.04 9.85 26.53
CA ALA A 260 -7.18 8.56 27.21
C ALA A 260 -5.97 7.66 26.96
N VAL A 261 -5.47 7.60 25.73
CA VAL A 261 -4.24 6.84 25.39
C VAL A 261 -3.02 7.47 26.05
N THR A 262 -2.93 8.80 26.10
CA THR A 262 -1.87 9.52 26.82
C THR A 262 -1.88 9.20 28.31
N THR A 263 -3.06 9.22 28.93
CA THR A 263 -3.23 8.88 30.35
C THR A 263 -2.84 7.42 30.62
N PHE A 264 -3.21 6.50 29.72
CA PHE A 264 -2.80 5.10 29.82
C PHE A 264 -1.28 4.93 29.72
N ALA A 265 -0.65 5.58 28.73
CA ALA A 265 0.79 5.52 28.51
C ALA A 265 1.61 6.15 29.65
N GLN A 266 1.09 7.23 30.26
CA GLN A 266 1.72 7.95 31.37
C GLN A 266 1.36 7.39 32.75
N HIS A 267 0.52 6.36 32.84
CA HIS A 267 0.27 5.70 34.11
C HIS A 267 1.59 5.10 34.62
N PRO A 268 1.98 5.26 35.91
CA PRO A 268 3.30 4.86 36.40
C PRO A 268 3.69 3.42 36.07
N ASP A 269 2.73 2.48 36.18
CA ASP A 269 2.99 1.06 35.87
C ASP A 269 3.21 0.83 34.37
N THR A 270 2.48 1.56 33.50
CA THR A 270 2.63 1.46 32.05
C THR A 270 3.93 2.12 31.60
N ASP A 271 4.24 3.32 32.10
CA ASP A 271 5.47 4.04 31.77
C ASP A 271 6.72 3.25 32.20
N ALA A 272 6.70 2.68 33.42
CA ALA A 272 7.78 1.81 33.90
C ALA A 272 7.91 0.49 33.12
N TRP A 273 6.82 -0.02 32.55
CA TRP A 273 6.86 -1.14 31.63
C TRP A 273 7.42 -0.74 30.26
N LEU A 274 6.98 0.39 29.71
CA LEU A 274 7.44 0.93 28.42
C LEU A 274 8.93 1.32 28.46
N ASP A 275 9.44 1.80 29.60
CA ASP A 275 10.85 2.12 29.81
C ASP A 275 11.78 0.94 29.48
N GLN A 276 11.32 -0.30 29.68
CA GLN A 276 12.10 -1.50 29.38
C GLN A 276 12.41 -1.65 27.87
N PHE A 277 11.68 -0.92 27.03
CA PHE A 277 11.82 -0.94 25.57
C PHE A 277 12.46 0.34 25.00
N ARG A 278 12.73 1.37 25.83
CA ARG A 278 13.36 2.63 25.37
C ARG A 278 14.85 2.47 25.05
N ASP A 279 15.51 1.50 25.68
CA ASP A 279 16.95 1.22 25.55
C ASP A 279 17.25 -0.11 24.83
N ALA A 280 16.24 -0.76 24.25
CA ALA A 280 16.44 -1.97 23.46
C ALA A 280 17.06 -1.60 22.09
N PRO A 281 18.18 -2.24 21.69
CA PRO A 281 18.88 -1.92 20.44
C PRO A 281 18.06 -2.24 19.18
#